data_AF-A0A551ZEX6-F1
#
_entry.id   AF-A0A551ZEX6-F1
#
_cell.length_a   1.000
_cell.length_b   1.000
_cell.length_c   1.000
_cell.angle_alpha   90.00
_cell.angle_beta   90.00
_cell.angle_gamma   90.00
#
_symmetry.space_group_name_H-M   'P 1'
#
loop_
_entity.id
_entity.type
_entity.pdbx_description
1 polymer ?
#
loop_
_entity_poly.entity_id
_entity_poly.type
_entity_poly.pdbx_seq_one_letter_code
_entity_poly.pdbx_strand_id
1 'polypeptide(L)'
;GYQSNEWNTFEGYDTITDTGTSGTDTIVAKGAANVDIGLKSFGVNSGIETIDGTGVAGKVTIVGDWSDNTLDFSNTAFVGNNIQIHGYWGNDNITGNAANNVIIGGGGDDILNGGNGSDNYLYTGCVDEIGQGANQDKILDFNTGLDTIDISGIDANSLSVGNQSFTFIGASDFSGQAGQLRYIDVSGIDANSLNAGNQSFTFIGASDFSGQAGQLRFDGGLLCGDTNGDAVSDFQLAIAGVYSLPVTNIVL
;
A
#
# COMPACT_ATOMS: atom_id res chain seq x y z
N GLY A 1 10.70 25.34 8.89
CA GLY A 1 9.72 26.28 9.48
C GLY A 1 8.34 25.67 9.41
N TYR A 2 7.30 26.32 9.95
CA TYR A 2 5.88 26.07 9.59
C TYR A 2 5.72 25.96 8.06
N GLN A 3 4.63 25.38 7.52
CA GLN A 3 3.62 26.05 6.64
C GLN A 3 2.53 25.07 6.13
N SER A 4 1.43 25.65 5.67
CA SER A 4 0.16 25.03 5.33
C SER A 4 -0.01 24.82 3.82
N ASN A 5 -0.28 23.59 3.39
CA ASN A 5 -1.08 23.15 2.22
C ASN A 5 -1.12 23.96 0.90
N GLU A 6 -0.08 24.71 0.53
CA GLU A 6 0.09 25.27 -0.82
C GLU A 6 1.43 24.81 -1.42
N TRP A 7 1.38 24.26 -2.63
CA TRP A 7 2.42 23.52 -3.37
C TRP A 7 3.70 24.31 -3.70
N ASN A 8 3.95 25.44 -3.03
CA ASN A 8 4.94 26.46 -3.38
C ASN A 8 6.02 26.66 -2.29
N THR A 9 5.97 25.88 -1.20
CA THR A 9 6.76 26.13 0.03
C THR A 9 7.66 24.97 0.44
N PHE A 10 7.81 23.94 -0.37
CA PHE A 10 8.72 22.86 -0.06
C PHE A 10 10.17 23.36 -0.18
N GLU A 11 10.85 23.50 0.97
CA GLU A 11 12.19 24.11 1.08
C GLU A 11 13.32 23.23 0.51
N GLY A 12 12.97 22.06 -0.02
CA GLY A 12 13.86 21.13 -0.69
C GLY A 12 13.97 19.79 0.04
N TYR A 13 14.79 18.91 -0.53
CA TYR A 13 15.07 17.60 0.03
C TYR A 13 16.37 17.64 0.83
N ASP A 14 16.33 17.09 2.04
CA ASP A 14 17.49 17.00 2.91
C ASP A 14 18.34 15.80 2.50
N THR A 15 19.65 16.01 2.36
CA THR A 15 20.61 14.91 2.26
C THR A 15 21.08 14.60 3.67
N ILE A 16 20.66 13.45 4.19
CA ILE A 16 21.12 12.97 5.50
C ILE A 16 22.34 12.09 5.25
N THR A 17 23.46 12.45 5.87
CA THR A 17 24.66 11.62 5.88
C THR A 17 25.16 11.58 7.31
N ASP A 18 24.77 10.55 8.06
CA ASP A 18 25.46 10.21 9.28
C ASP A 18 26.79 9.52 8.93
N THR A 19 27.88 10.01 9.52
CA THR A 19 29.25 9.47 9.36
C THR A 19 29.79 8.92 10.68
N GLY A 20 29.00 9.01 11.75
CA GLY A 20 29.27 8.39 13.04
C GLY A 20 28.83 6.94 13.09
N THR A 21 29.24 6.23 14.15
CA THR A 21 28.75 4.88 14.47
C THR A 21 28.30 4.77 15.93
N SER A 22 28.17 5.91 16.61
CA SER A 22 27.86 5.99 18.02
C SER A 22 27.04 7.24 18.31
N GLY A 23 25.94 7.07 19.02
CA GLY A 23 25.00 8.15 19.30
C GLY A 23 23.58 7.67 19.13
N THR A 24 22.66 8.58 19.40
CA THR A 24 21.29 8.49 18.88
C THR A 24 21.14 9.72 18.02
N ASP A 25 20.97 9.50 16.73
CA ASP A 25 20.87 10.52 15.73
C ASP A 25 19.39 10.78 15.44
N THR A 26 19.03 12.07 15.46
CA THR A 26 17.63 12.49 15.49
C THR A 26 17.37 13.59 14.48
N ILE A 27 16.37 13.36 13.62
CA ILE A 27 15.73 14.43 12.85
C ILE A 27 14.66 15.07 13.73
N VAL A 28 14.74 16.37 13.96
CA VAL A 28 13.76 17.08 14.79
C VAL A 28 12.96 18.06 13.94
N ALA A 29 11.66 17.78 13.78
CA ALA A 29 10.73 18.70 13.13
C ALA A 29 10.34 19.82 14.09
N LYS A 30 10.35 21.07 13.59
CA LYS A 30 9.95 22.25 14.37
C LYS A 30 9.09 23.20 13.56
N GLY A 31 7.95 23.53 14.11
CA GLY A 31 6.95 24.41 13.54
C GLY A 31 5.73 24.40 14.45
N ALA A 32 4.66 25.10 14.12
CA ALA A 32 3.43 25.00 14.90
C ALA A 32 2.17 25.07 14.03
N ALA A 33 2.35 24.65 12.78
CA ALA A 33 1.35 24.09 11.88
C ALA A 33 2.03 22.90 11.22
N ASN A 34 1.62 22.53 10.01
CA ASN A 34 2.23 21.41 9.31
C ASN A 34 3.69 21.71 8.95
N VAL A 35 4.51 20.66 8.89
CA VAL A 35 5.91 20.67 8.50
C VAL A 35 6.15 19.49 7.58
N ASP A 36 6.85 19.71 6.48
CA ASP A 36 7.28 18.64 5.58
C ASP A 36 8.78 18.36 5.78
N ILE A 37 9.16 17.09 5.75
CA ILE A 37 10.54 16.61 5.79
C ILE A 37 10.81 15.91 4.46
N GLY A 38 11.65 16.51 3.63
CA GLY A 38 11.97 16.00 2.30
C GLY A 38 13.03 14.92 2.29
N LEU A 39 12.69 13.69 1.90
CA LEU A 39 13.63 12.57 1.79
C LEU A 39 13.51 11.88 0.42
N LYS A 40 14.55 11.97 -0.42
CA LYS A 40 14.60 11.26 -1.72
C LYS A 40 14.89 9.77 -1.58
N SER A 41 15.56 9.41 -0.49
CA SER A 41 15.89 8.03 -0.14
C SER A 41 16.16 7.99 1.35
N PHE A 42 15.60 7.00 2.01
CA PHE A 42 15.86 6.72 3.41
C PHE A 42 15.84 5.21 3.57
N GLY A 43 16.87 4.66 4.20
CA GLY A 43 17.02 3.22 4.35
C GLY A 43 17.41 2.84 5.75
N VAL A 44 17.37 1.54 6.05
CA VAL A 44 17.76 0.97 7.35
C VAL A 44 19.18 1.32 7.82
N ASN A 45 20.03 1.79 6.90
CA ASN A 45 21.42 2.22 7.15
C ASN A 45 21.58 3.75 7.08
N SER A 46 20.51 4.52 7.24
CA SER A 46 20.55 5.99 7.24
C SER A 46 21.40 6.56 8.37
N GLY A 47 21.65 5.77 9.42
CA GLY A 47 22.25 6.22 10.68
C GLY A 47 21.31 7.14 11.46
N ILE A 48 19.99 7.10 11.21
CA ILE A 48 19.00 7.87 11.95
C ILE A 48 18.12 6.91 12.74
N GLU A 49 18.25 6.94 14.07
CA GLU A 49 17.43 6.13 14.95
C GLU A 49 16.11 6.80 15.30
N THR A 50 15.97 8.13 15.15
CA THR A 50 14.76 8.84 15.59
C THR A 50 14.34 9.98 14.67
N ILE A 51 13.03 10.08 14.42
CA ILE A 51 12.37 11.27 13.87
C ILE A 51 11.39 11.79 14.92
N ASP A 52 11.62 13.01 15.40
CA ASP A 52 10.85 13.66 16.45
C ASP A 52 9.94 14.75 15.88
N GLY A 53 8.64 14.49 15.90
CA GLY A 53 7.57 15.39 15.48
C GLY A 53 6.93 16.19 16.62
N THR A 54 7.36 16.00 17.88
CA THR A 54 6.74 16.65 19.06
C THR A 54 6.91 18.16 19.09
N GLY A 55 7.90 18.69 18.35
CA GLY A 55 8.12 20.11 18.14
C GLY A 55 7.14 20.75 17.16
N VAL A 56 6.12 20.03 16.67
CA VAL A 56 5.18 20.47 15.64
C VAL A 56 3.73 20.35 16.13
N ALA A 57 2.97 21.44 16.07
CA ALA A 57 1.55 21.44 16.49
C ALA A 57 0.60 20.86 15.43
N GLY A 58 0.99 20.89 14.15
CA GLY A 58 0.28 20.26 13.04
C GLY A 58 0.83 18.88 12.69
N LYS A 59 0.60 18.45 11.44
CA LYS A 59 1.17 17.22 10.89
C LYS A 59 2.64 17.39 10.54
N VAL A 60 3.42 16.32 10.68
CA VAL A 60 4.74 16.17 10.11
C VAL A 60 4.62 15.20 8.94
N THR A 61 4.79 15.66 7.71
CA THR A 61 4.76 14.78 6.54
C THR A 61 6.19 14.49 6.12
N ILE A 62 6.58 13.23 6.13
CA ILE A 62 7.79 12.80 5.45
C ILE A 62 7.42 12.63 3.98
N VAL A 63 8.13 13.31 3.08
CA VAL A 63 7.75 13.43 1.68
C VAL A 63 8.85 12.91 0.76
N GLY A 64 8.46 11.99 -0.14
CA GLY A 64 9.22 11.61 -1.33
C GLY A 64 9.17 12.67 -2.42
N ASP A 65 9.62 12.31 -3.64
CA ASP A 65 9.72 13.21 -4.78
C ASP A 65 8.87 12.79 -5.99
N TRP A 66 9.35 13.06 -7.21
CA TRP A 66 8.63 12.75 -8.45
C TRP A 66 9.16 11.49 -9.14
N SER A 67 10.03 10.77 -8.44
CA SER A 67 10.74 9.60 -8.92
C SER A 67 10.49 8.46 -7.95
N ASP A 68 10.70 7.23 -8.42
CA ASP A 68 10.66 6.03 -7.59
C ASP A 68 11.60 6.17 -6.38
N ASN A 69 11.04 6.20 -5.17
CA ASN A 69 11.76 6.32 -3.93
C ASN A 69 11.80 4.99 -3.17
N THR A 70 12.79 4.88 -2.29
CA THR A 70 12.86 3.82 -1.28
C THR A 70 12.96 4.49 0.07
N LEU A 71 11.92 4.32 0.88
CA LEU A 71 11.74 4.93 2.18
C LEU A 71 11.48 3.82 3.21
N ASP A 72 12.52 3.39 3.91
CA ASP A 72 12.47 2.31 4.88
C ASP A 72 12.82 2.82 6.29
N PHE A 73 11.78 2.91 7.12
CA PHE A 73 11.85 3.38 8.50
C PHE A 73 11.87 2.24 9.52
N SER A 74 12.08 0.98 9.11
CA SER A 74 11.95 -0.19 9.99
C SER A 74 12.88 -0.15 11.22
N ASN A 75 14.00 0.59 11.14
CA ASN A 75 14.93 0.83 12.25
C ASN A 75 14.85 2.24 12.87
N THR A 76 13.85 3.03 12.49
CA THR A 76 13.73 4.44 12.90
C THR A 76 12.47 4.66 13.73
N ALA A 77 12.66 5.11 14.97
CA ALA A 77 11.57 5.42 15.88
C ALA A 77 10.91 6.76 15.52
N PHE A 78 9.57 6.77 15.46
CA PHE A 78 8.79 8.01 15.37
C PHE A 78 8.37 8.48 16.76
N VAL A 79 8.69 9.72 17.09
CA VAL A 79 8.33 10.34 18.37
C VAL A 79 7.29 11.42 18.12
N GLY A 80 6.10 11.21 18.67
CA GLY A 80 4.91 12.00 18.36
C GLY A 80 3.91 11.20 17.50
N ASN A 81 2.63 11.56 17.59
CA ASN A 81 1.53 10.86 16.89
C ASN A 81 1.06 11.64 15.64
N ASN A 82 1.87 12.57 15.15
CA ASN A 82 1.55 13.50 14.07
C ASN A 82 2.40 13.27 12.81
N ILE A 83 3.21 12.21 12.78
CA ILE A 83 4.06 11.86 11.64
C ILE A 83 3.26 10.98 10.66
N GLN A 84 3.34 11.31 9.37
CA GLN A 84 2.81 10.51 8.26
C GLN A 84 3.86 10.42 7.14
N ILE A 85 3.80 9.39 6.33
CA ILE A 85 4.70 9.16 5.19
C ILE A 85 3.90 9.36 3.89
N HIS A 86 4.46 10.09 2.93
CA HIS A 86 3.88 10.30 1.61
C HIS A 86 4.94 10.11 0.52
N GLY A 87 4.78 9.11 -0.34
CA GLY A 87 5.70 8.83 -1.46
C GLY A 87 5.71 9.91 -2.54
N TYR A 88 4.58 10.61 -2.71
CA TYR A 88 4.32 11.61 -3.75
C TYR A 88 4.06 10.99 -5.13
N TRP A 89 5.04 10.99 -6.04
CA TRP A 89 4.88 10.52 -7.41
C TRP A 89 6.03 9.56 -7.72
N GLY A 90 5.74 8.51 -8.48
CA GLY A 90 6.72 7.47 -8.80
C GLY A 90 6.26 6.14 -8.23
N ASN A 91 7.00 5.08 -8.53
CA ASN A 91 6.70 3.75 -7.98
C ASN A 91 7.50 3.55 -6.70
N ASP A 92 6.91 3.92 -5.57
CA ASP A 92 7.61 4.00 -4.29
C ASP A 92 7.63 2.66 -3.54
N ASN A 93 8.73 2.39 -2.84
CA ASN A 93 8.80 1.32 -1.84
C ASN A 93 8.84 1.96 -0.46
N ILE A 94 7.74 1.86 0.28
CA ILE A 94 7.56 2.50 1.58
C ILE A 94 7.38 1.44 2.65
N THR A 95 8.29 1.43 3.62
CA THR A 95 8.22 0.58 4.82
C THR A 95 8.16 1.47 6.05
N GLY A 96 7.10 1.30 6.84
CA GLY A 96 6.91 1.91 8.14
C GLY A 96 7.86 1.37 9.21
N ASN A 97 7.52 1.59 10.48
CA ASN A 97 8.24 1.09 11.63
C ASN A 97 7.36 0.15 12.47
N ALA A 98 7.73 -0.10 13.72
CA ALA A 98 6.96 -0.99 14.60
C ALA A 98 5.81 -0.28 15.35
N ALA A 99 5.56 0.99 15.05
CA ALA A 99 4.49 1.79 15.63
C ALA A 99 3.39 2.03 14.59
N ASN A 100 2.22 2.47 15.05
CA ASN A 100 1.11 2.82 14.17
C ASN A 100 1.52 3.91 13.17
N ASN A 101 1.47 3.60 11.89
CA ASN A 101 1.88 4.49 10.82
C ASN A 101 0.69 4.96 9.99
N VAL A 102 0.83 6.16 9.41
CA VAL A 102 -0.06 6.67 8.37
C VAL A 102 0.78 6.75 7.10
N ILE A 103 0.41 5.96 6.09
CA ILE A 103 1.14 5.81 4.84
C ILE A 103 0.23 6.24 3.70
N ILE A 104 0.71 7.17 2.88
CA ILE A 104 0.11 7.60 1.62
C ILE A 104 1.12 7.18 0.54
N GLY A 105 0.74 6.27 -0.35
CA GLY A 105 1.60 5.89 -1.48
C GLY A 105 1.86 7.13 -2.34
N GLY A 106 0.77 7.67 -2.89
CA GLY A 106 0.82 8.79 -3.81
C GLY A 106 0.37 8.30 -5.17
N GLY A 107 0.89 8.90 -6.24
CA GLY A 107 0.62 8.45 -7.60
C GLY A 107 1.72 7.54 -8.14
N GLY A 108 1.36 6.33 -8.54
CA GLY A 108 2.28 5.35 -9.11
C GLY A 108 1.84 3.92 -8.80
N ASP A 109 2.72 2.96 -9.08
CA ASP A 109 2.62 1.56 -8.62
C ASP A 109 3.40 1.41 -7.30
N ASP A 110 2.79 1.75 -6.17
CA ASP A 110 3.50 1.73 -4.89
C ASP A 110 3.51 0.35 -4.22
N ILE A 111 4.55 0.10 -3.42
CA ILE A 111 4.67 -1.06 -2.54
C ILE A 111 4.74 -0.53 -1.11
N LEU A 112 3.70 -0.83 -0.34
CA LEU A 112 3.48 -0.32 1.01
C LEU A 112 3.59 -1.46 2.01
N ASN A 113 4.38 -1.23 3.06
CA ASN A 113 4.53 -2.10 4.22
C ASN A 113 4.37 -1.25 5.48
N GLY A 114 3.38 -1.56 6.31
CA GLY A 114 3.09 -0.84 7.55
C GLY A 114 4.12 -1.15 8.64
N GLY A 115 4.62 -2.38 8.62
CA GLY A 115 5.46 -2.94 9.66
C GLY A 115 4.59 -3.63 10.71
N ASN A 116 4.92 -3.42 11.99
CA ASN A 116 4.03 -3.84 13.06
C ASN A 116 3.23 -2.62 13.51
N GLY A 117 2.02 -2.83 13.99
CA GLY A 117 1.23 -1.74 14.54
C GLY A 117 -0.23 -1.87 14.15
N SER A 118 -0.98 -0.81 14.37
CA SER A 118 -2.25 -0.57 13.69
C SER A 118 -2.03 0.54 12.69
N ASP A 119 -1.81 0.14 11.44
CA ASP A 119 -1.39 1.04 10.37
C ASP A 119 -2.60 1.53 9.56
N ASN A 120 -2.45 2.71 8.97
CA ASN A 120 -3.47 3.33 8.13
C ASN A 120 -2.90 3.68 6.77
N TYR A 121 -3.36 2.98 5.74
CA TYR A 121 -3.06 3.26 4.34
C TYR A 121 -4.10 4.25 3.81
N LEU A 122 -3.70 5.51 3.69
CA LEU A 122 -4.58 6.64 3.42
C LEU A 122 -4.55 7.01 1.94
N TYR A 123 -5.73 6.99 1.32
CA TYR A 123 -6.00 7.54 0.00
C TYR A 123 -6.74 8.86 0.16
N THR A 124 -6.10 9.97 -0.23
CA THR A 124 -6.61 11.32 0.00
C THR A 124 -7.71 11.72 -0.98
N GLY A 125 -7.89 10.95 -2.05
CA GLY A 125 -8.90 11.21 -3.09
C GLY A 125 -8.37 12.04 -4.25
N CYS A 126 -7.05 12.27 -4.31
CA CYS A 126 -6.45 12.79 -5.53
C CYS A 126 -6.63 11.74 -6.63
N VAL A 127 -7.07 12.15 -7.83
CA VAL A 127 -7.28 11.24 -8.97
C VAL A 127 -5.99 10.47 -9.31
N ASP A 128 -4.85 11.08 -9.02
CA ASP A 128 -3.53 10.53 -9.28
C ASP A 128 -3.14 9.38 -8.34
N GLU A 129 -3.78 9.26 -7.16
CA GLU A 129 -3.59 8.16 -6.19
C GLU A 129 -4.45 6.92 -6.49
N ILE A 130 -5.36 7.02 -7.48
CA ILE A 130 -6.34 5.97 -7.78
C ILE A 130 -5.97 5.37 -9.13
N GLY A 131 -4.87 4.63 -9.19
CA GLY A 131 -4.46 4.04 -10.44
C GLY A 131 -5.33 2.83 -10.84
N GLN A 132 -5.49 2.66 -12.16
CA GLN A 132 -6.23 1.56 -12.78
C GLN A 132 -5.25 0.59 -13.43
N GLY A 133 -5.40 -0.71 -13.20
CA GLY A 133 -4.57 -1.73 -13.82
C GLY A 133 -3.15 -1.77 -13.22
N ALA A 134 -2.12 -1.54 -14.04
CA ALA A 134 -0.72 -1.54 -13.63
C ALA A 134 -0.27 -0.19 -13.03
N ASN A 135 -1.15 0.45 -12.25
CA ASN A 135 -0.88 1.63 -11.43
C ASN A 135 -1.52 1.40 -10.04
N GLN A 136 -1.58 0.15 -9.57
CA GLN A 136 -2.22 -0.22 -8.31
C GLN A 136 -1.17 -0.43 -7.23
N ASP A 137 -1.36 0.27 -6.12
CA ASP A 137 -0.59 0.05 -4.90
C ASP A 137 -0.77 -1.38 -4.39
N LYS A 138 0.28 -1.85 -3.71
CA LYS A 138 0.32 -3.15 -3.06
C LYS A 138 0.64 -2.97 -1.60
N ILE A 139 -0.29 -3.37 -0.75
CA ILE A 139 -0.04 -3.46 0.68
C ILE A 139 0.38 -4.91 0.99
N LEU A 140 1.61 -5.09 1.46
CA LEU A 140 2.23 -6.42 1.57
C LEU A 140 1.95 -7.14 2.90
N ASP A 141 1.61 -6.42 3.94
CA ASP A 141 1.55 -6.92 5.32
C ASP A 141 0.22 -6.62 6.03
N PHE A 142 -0.82 -6.29 5.25
CA PHE A 142 -2.12 -5.88 5.80
C PHE A 142 -2.69 -6.90 6.80
N ASN A 143 -2.81 -6.49 8.05
CA ASN A 143 -3.42 -7.24 9.13
C ASN A 143 -4.87 -6.78 9.33
N THR A 144 -5.81 -7.58 8.86
CA THR A 144 -7.26 -7.30 8.97
C THR A 144 -7.79 -7.06 10.40
N GLY A 145 -7.05 -7.45 11.44
CA GLY A 145 -7.41 -7.22 12.84
C GLY A 145 -6.88 -5.91 13.44
N LEU A 146 -5.95 -5.22 12.76
CA LEU A 146 -5.25 -4.05 13.28
C LEU A 146 -5.27 -2.88 12.28
N ASP A 147 -5.05 -3.17 11.01
CA ASP A 147 -4.80 -2.15 9.99
C ASP A 147 -6.08 -1.65 9.33
N THR A 148 -5.96 -0.49 8.71
CA THR A 148 -7.06 0.20 8.04
C THR A 148 -6.63 0.70 6.67
N ILE A 149 -7.55 0.62 5.71
CA ILE A 149 -7.43 1.30 4.42
C ILE A 149 -8.44 2.44 4.44
N ASP A 150 -7.96 3.68 4.53
CA ASP A 150 -8.80 4.87 4.57
C ASP A 150 -8.94 5.44 3.17
N ILE A 151 -10.10 5.18 2.57
CA ILE A 151 -10.52 5.69 1.25
C ILE A 151 -11.63 6.74 1.40
N SER A 152 -11.81 7.32 2.59
CA SER A 152 -12.84 8.32 2.83
C SER A 152 -12.63 9.61 2.03
N GLY A 153 -11.41 9.86 1.54
CA GLY A 153 -11.11 10.95 0.62
C GLY A 153 -11.62 10.73 -0.81
N ILE A 154 -11.81 9.47 -1.22
CA ILE A 154 -12.25 9.13 -2.58
C ILE A 154 -13.76 9.27 -2.70
N ASP A 155 -14.20 10.05 -3.69
CA ASP A 155 -15.61 10.15 -4.04
C ASP A 155 -16.10 8.90 -4.78
N ALA A 156 -16.98 8.14 -4.13
CA ALA A 156 -17.54 6.92 -4.66
C ALA A 156 -18.47 7.13 -5.88
N ASN A 157 -18.94 8.37 -6.13
CA ASN A 157 -19.79 8.68 -7.28
C ASN A 157 -19.62 10.12 -7.78
N SER A 158 -18.61 10.32 -8.64
CA SER A 158 -18.30 11.62 -9.26
C SER A 158 -19.42 12.26 -10.12
N LEU A 159 -20.52 11.53 -10.39
CA LEU A 159 -21.69 12.07 -11.08
C LEU A 159 -22.69 12.75 -10.13
N SER A 160 -22.49 12.61 -8.82
CA SER A 160 -23.30 13.24 -7.78
C SER A 160 -22.50 14.34 -7.08
N VAL A 161 -23.20 15.30 -6.47
CA VAL A 161 -22.54 16.45 -5.85
C VAL A 161 -22.02 16.09 -4.47
N GLY A 162 -20.75 16.39 -4.20
CA GLY A 162 -20.08 16.14 -2.92
C GLY A 162 -19.35 14.80 -2.91
N ASN A 163 -18.69 14.45 -1.81
CA ASN A 163 -18.00 13.17 -1.66
C ASN A 163 -19.00 12.09 -1.18
N GLN A 164 -19.27 11.08 -2.01
CA GLN A 164 -20.14 9.96 -1.66
C GLN A 164 -19.35 8.83 -0.99
N SER A 165 -19.97 8.19 -0.01
CA SER A 165 -19.41 7.01 0.64
C SER A 165 -19.54 5.75 -0.21
N PHE A 166 -18.54 4.87 -0.11
CA PHE A 166 -18.63 3.54 -0.68
C PHE A 166 -19.59 2.63 0.08
N THR A 167 -20.18 1.68 -0.64
CA THR A 167 -20.96 0.56 -0.11
C THR A 167 -20.14 -0.71 -0.22
N PHE A 168 -19.77 -1.30 0.91
CA PHE A 168 -19.10 -2.60 0.93
C PHE A 168 -20.11 -3.73 0.70
N ILE A 169 -19.94 -4.48 -0.39
CA ILE A 169 -20.82 -5.58 -0.80
C ILE A 169 -20.25 -6.97 -0.49
N GLY A 170 -19.11 -7.01 0.20
CA GLY A 170 -18.40 -8.24 0.55
C GLY A 170 -17.87 -8.97 -0.68
N ALA A 171 -18.15 -10.28 -0.79
CA ALA A 171 -17.74 -11.07 -1.95
C ALA A 171 -18.74 -11.02 -3.13
N SER A 172 -19.87 -10.32 -2.96
CA SER A 172 -20.92 -10.23 -3.99
C SER A 172 -20.40 -9.59 -5.28
N ASP A 173 -21.02 -9.94 -6.42
CA ASP A 173 -20.73 -9.29 -7.68
C ASP A 173 -21.23 -7.84 -7.71
N PHE A 174 -20.56 -7.00 -8.48
CA PHE A 174 -21.00 -5.64 -8.72
C PHE A 174 -22.38 -5.64 -9.38
N SER A 175 -23.30 -4.86 -8.82
CA SER A 175 -24.67 -4.71 -9.34
C SER A 175 -24.79 -3.66 -10.46
N GLY A 176 -23.69 -2.98 -10.79
CA GLY A 176 -23.66 -1.82 -11.69
C GLY A 176 -24.00 -0.49 -11.01
N GLN A 177 -24.19 -0.47 -9.69
CA GLN A 177 -24.31 0.76 -8.91
C GLN A 177 -22.92 1.38 -8.67
N ALA A 178 -22.82 2.71 -8.79
CA ALA A 178 -21.61 3.44 -8.45
C ALA A 178 -21.26 3.27 -6.97
N GLY A 179 -19.97 3.34 -6.66
CA GLY A 179 -19.48 3.35 -5.28
C GLY A 179 -19.54 2.01 -4.56
N GLN A 180 -19.50 0.88 -5.26
CA GLN A 180 -19.43 -0.44 -4.63
C GLN A 180 -17.98 -0.87 -4.40
N LEU A 181 -17.70 -1.49 -3.25
CA LEU A 181 -16.43 -2.13 -2.92
C LEU A 181 -16.65 -3.61 -2.61
N ARG A 182 -15.75 -4.46 -3.11
CA ARG A 182 -15.78 -5.90 -2.87
C ARG A 182 -14.39 -6.43 -2.60
N TYR A 183 -14.32 -7.63 -2.04
CA TYR A 183 -13.09 -8.40 -1.92
C TYR A 183 -13.25 -9.78 -2.55
N ILE A 184 -12.13 -10.41 -2.87
CA ILE A 184 -12.06 -11.81 -3.27
C ILE A 184 -11.19 -12.49 -2.23
N ASP A 185 -11.71 -13.54 -1.60
CA ASP A 185 -10.97 -14.37 -0.65
C ASP A 185 -10.90 -15.79 -1.21
N VAL A 186 -9.68 -16.21 -1.55
CA VAL A 186 -9.37 -17.56 -2.02
C VAL A 186 -8.64 -18.40 -0.97
N SER A 187 -8.41 -17.85 0.24
CA SER A 187 -7.63 -18.52 1.29
C SER A 187 -8.30 -19.78 1.84
N GLY A 188 -9.62 -19.90 1.71
CA GLY A 188 -10.38 -21.09 2.08
C GLY A 188 -10.36 -22.23 1.04
N ILE A 189 -9.75 -22.01 -0.13
CA ILE A 189 -9.66 -23.02 -1.18
C ILE A 189 -8.32 -23.75 -1.03
N ASP A 190 -8.38 -25.06 -0.80
CA ASP A 190 -7.19 -25.91 -0.75
C ASP A 190 -6.55 -26.02 -2.13
N ALA A 191 -5.33 -25.52 -2.24
CA ALA A 191 -4.60 -25.55 -3.50
C ALA A 191 -4.21 -26.95 -3.94
N ASN A 192 -4.12 -27.95 -3.05
CA ASN A 192 -3.69 -29.28 -3.46
C ASN A 192 -4.51 -30.39 -2.78
N SER A 193 -5.61 -30.76 -3.43
CA SER A 193 -6.52 -31.81 -2.98
C SER A 193 -5.88 -33.20 -2.76
N LEU A 194 -4.64 -33.42 -3.23
CA LEU A 194 -3.90 -34.66 -3.05
C LEU A 194 -3.15 -34.74 -1.70
N ASN A 195 -3.01 -33.61 -0.99
CA ASN A 195 -2.35 -33.53 0.30
C ASN A 195 -3.35 -33.15 1.40
N ALA A 196 -3.07 -33.57 2.63
CA ALA A 196 -3.94 -33.22 3.76
C ALA A 196 -3.62 -31.81 4.27
N GLY A 197 -4.66 -31.02 4.56
CA GLY A 197 -4.55 -29.66 5.08
C GLY A 197 -5.02 -28.63 4.06
N ASN A 198 -4.82 -27.34 4.33
CA ASN A 198 -5.05 -26.26 3.37
C ASN A 198 -3.70 -25.83 2.79
N GLN A 199 -3.46 -26.04 1.49
CA GLN A 199 -2.24 -25.61 0.82
C GLN A 199 -2.44 -24.26 0.11
N SER A 200 -1.37 -23.46 0.06
CA SER A 200 -1.36 -22.20 -0.71
C SER A 200 -1.19 -22.48 -2.21
N PHE A 201 -1.81 -21.64 -3.03
CA PHE A 201 -1.60 -21.69 -4.48
C PHE A 201 -0.21 -21.16 -4.85
N THR A 202 0.22 -21.49 -6.06
CA THR A 202 1.33 -20.88 -6.79
C THR A 202 0.74 -20.16 -7.99
N PHE A 203 0.80 -18.83 -8.00
CA PHE A 203 0.27 -18.05 -9.11
C PHE A 203 1.28 -17.98 -10.28
N ILE A 204 0.85 -18.39 -11.47
CA ILE A 204 1.69 -18.53 -12.68
C ILE A 204 1.43 -17.45 -13.74
N GLY A 205 0.69 -16.40 -13.36
CA GLY A 205 0.26 -15.33 -14.27
C GLY A 205 -0.74 -15.83 -15.30
N ALA A 206 -0.58 -15.45 -16.57
CA ALA A 206 -1.43 -15.90 -17.67
C ALA A 206 -0.99 -17.23 -18.30
N SER A 207 0.10 -17.83 -17.81
CA SER A 207 0.66 -19.09 -18.33
C SER A 207 -0.35 -20.25 -18.22
N ASP A 208 -0.25 -21.21 -19.14
CA ASP A 208 -1.03 -22.45 -19.05
C ASP A 208 -0.58 -23.32 -17.87
N PHE A 209 -1.52 -24.09 -17.32
CA PHE A 209 -1.20 -25.06 -16.27
C PHE A 209 -0.20 -26.10 -16.78
N SER A 210 0.79 -26.42 -15.95
CA SER A 210 1.85 -27.37 -16.29
C SER A 210 1.59 -28.78 -15.73
N GLY A 211 0.39 -29.05 -15.22
CA GLY A 211 0.04 -30.32 -14.56
C GLY A 211 0.62 -30.44 -13.14
N GLN A 212 0.80 -29.31 -12.46
CA GLN A 212 1.16 -29.29 -11.04
C GLN A 212 -0.07 -28.82 -10.25
N ALA A 213 -0.51 -29.63 -9.29
CA ALA A 213 -1.56 -29.22 -8.37
C ALA A 213 -1.12 -27.97 -7.58
N GLY A 214 -2.07 -27.08 -7.34
CA GLY A 214 -1.88 -25.81 -6.66
C GLY A 214 -1.51 -24.66 -7.58
N GLN A 215 -1.63 -24.79 -8.90
CA GLN A 215 -1.41 -23.66 -9.80
C GLN A 215 -2.65 -22.77 -9.88
N LEU A 216 -2.45 -21.46 -9.82
CA LEU A 216 -3.46 -20.44 -10.04
C LEU A 216 -3.02 -19.58 -11.23
N ARG A 217 -3.94 -19.26 -12.15
CA ARG A 217 -3.66 -18.42 -13.32
C ARG A 217 -4.75 -17.39 -13.53
N PHE A 218 -4.41 -16.26 -14.14
CA PHE A 218 -5.37 -15.24 -14.52
C PHE A 218 -5.19 -14.88 -15.99
N ASP A 219 -6.21 -15.13 -16.79
CA ASP A 219 -6.23 -14.79 -18.20
C ASP A 219 -7.61 -14.30 -18.62
N GLY A 220 -7.65 -13.24 -19.43
CA GLY A 220 -8.91 -12.71 -19.97
C GLY A 220 -10.00 -12.35 -18.96
N GLY A 221 -9.64 -11.98 -17.72
CA GLY A 221 -10.61 -11.68 -16.67
C GLY A 221 -11.06 -12.90 -15.84
N LEU A 222 -10.47 -14.08 -16.06
CA LEU A 222 -10.79 -15.31 -15.32
C LEU A 222 -9.62 -15.74 -14.45
N LEU A 223 -9.85 -15.80 -13.14
CA LEU A 223 -8.96 -16.47 -12.20
C LEU A 223 -9.32 -17.96 -12.18
N CYS A 224 -8.37 -18.80 -12.56
CA CYS A 224 -8.53 -20.24 -12.69
C CYS A 224 -7.55 -20.95 -11.75
N GLY A 225 -7.96 -22.01 -11.06
CA GLY A 225 -7.05 -22.84 -10.28
C GLY A 225 -7.11 -24.32 -10.66
N ASP A 226 -5.96 -24.98 -10.70
CA ASP A 226 -5.76 -26.42 -10.82
C ASP A 226 -5.33 -26.96 -9.45
N THR A 227 -6.22 -27.68 -8.78
CA THR A 227 -6.04 -28.23 -7.42
C THR A 227 -5.67 -29.71 -7.40
N ASN A 228 -5.69 -30.39 -8.56
CA ASN A 228 -5.50 -31.83 -8.66
C ASN A 228 -4.30 -32.21 -9.56
N GLY A 229 -3.75 -31.26 -10.32
CA GLY A 229 -2.57 -31.41 -11.17
C GLY A 229 -2.84 -32.01 -12.54
N ASP A 230 -4.08 -32.03 -13.02
CA ASP A 230 -4.45 -32.56 -14.34
C ASP A 230 -4.28 -31.55 -15.49
N ALA A 231 -3.77 -30.35 -15.18
CA ALA A 231 -3.64 -29.22 -16.10
C ALA A 231 -4.98 -28.65 -16.59
N VAL A 232 -6.07 -28.96 -15.90
CA VAL A 232 -7.41 -28.44 -16.14
C VAL A 232 -7.83 -27.60 -14.94
N SER A 233 -8.62 -26.56 -15.21
CA SER A 233 -9.17 -25.72 -14.15
C SER A 233 -10.20 -26.48 -13.33
N ASP A 234 -9.97 -26.63 -12.04
CA ASP A 234 -10.92 -27.19 -11.08
C ASP A 234 -11.95 -26.16 -10.63
N PHE A 235 -11.58 -24.88 -10.59
CA PHE A 235 -12.51 -23.77 -10.36
C PHE A 235 -12.14 -22.55 -11.21
N GLN A 236 -13.14 -21.73 -11.50
CA GLN A 236 -13.00 -20.48 -12.25
C GLN A 236 -13.80 -19.38 -11.58
N LEU A 237 -13.20 -18.20 -11.46
CA LEU A 237 -13.82 -16.99 -10.97
C LEU A 237 -13.67 -15.88 -12.00
N ALA A 238 -14.80 -15.38 -12.52
CA ALA A 238 -14.78 -14.19 -13.37
C ALA A 238 -14.55 -12.95 -12.49
N ILE A 239 -13.53 -12.17 -12.82
CA ILE A 239 -13.19 -10.92 -12.15
C ILE A 239 -13.47 -9.78 -13.13
N ALA A 240 -14.69 -9.24 -13.05
CA ALA A 240 -15.12 -8.14 -13.89
C ALA A 240 -14.30 -6.87 -13.62
N GLY A 241 -13.89 -6.17 -14.69
CA GLY A 241 -13.16 -4.90 -14.61
C GLY A 241 -11.65 -5.04 -14.35
N VAL A 242 -11.14 -6.27 -14.21
CA VAL A 242 -9.70 -6.54 -14.08
C VAL A 242 -9.19 -7.15 -15.37
N TYR A 243 -8.30 -6.42 -16.07
CA TYR A 243 -7.76 -6.83 -17.36
C TYR A 243 -6.36 -7.44 -17.26
N SER A 244 -5.74 -7.35 -16.08
CA SER A 244 -4.47 -8.00 -15.74
C SER A 244 -4.36 -8.18 -14.22
N LEU A 245 -3.92 -9.34 -13.77
CA LEU A 245 -3.43 -9.58 -12.41
C LEU A 245 -1.95 -9.98 -12.50
N PRO A 246 -1.01 -9.05 -12.29
CA PRO A 246 0.40 -9.40 -12.22
C PRO A 246 0.66 -10.30 -11.01
N VAL A 247 1.79 -11.03 -11.05
CA VAL A 247 2.10 -12.07 -10.05
C VAL A 247 2.16 -11.57 -8.61
N THR A 248 2.37 -10.26 -8.50
CA THR A 248 2.50 -9.48 -7.27
C THR A 248 1.17 -9.04 -6.66
N ASN A 249 0.04 -9.22 -7.34
CA ASN A 249 -1.29 -8.76 -6.88
C ASN A 249 -2.11 -9.86 -6.17
N ILE A 250 -1.50 -11.02 -5.91
CA ILE A 250 -2.16 -12.11 -5.19
C ILE A 250 -1.36 -12.43 -3.93
N VAL A 251 -1.98 -12.20 -2.77
CA VAL A 251 -1.50 -12.70 -1.48
C VAL A 251 -2.04 -14.14 -1.34
N LEU A 252 -1.13 -15.11 -1.18
CA LEU A 252 -1.39 -16.57 -1.19
C LEU A 252 -1.07 -17.22 0.15
#